data_AF-A0A0N4YCW3-F1
#
_entry.id   AF-A0A0N4YCW3-F1
#
_cell.length_a   1.000
_cell.length_b   1.000
_cell.length_c   1.000
_cell.angle_alpha   90.00
_cell.angle_beta   90.00
_cell.angle_gamma   90.00
#
_symmetry.space_group_name_H-M   'P 1'
#
loop_
_entity.id
_entity.type
_entity.pdbx_description
1 polymer ?
#
loop_
_entity_poly.entity_id
_entity_poly.type
_entity_poly.pdbx_seq_one_letter_code
_entity_poly.pdbx_strand_id
1 'polypeptide(L)'
;LVHECNVQLALFRNATQGIGTSHDGASLRREVETAGRACLKACEAAKNCVLPQLRHEGVEFTRHASQFIGCVAAYVVEMKRCIANMESMLVTLENLITVHFSTSESSPTDKVTPRRRRATSCRPQCVCSKLKTSYA
;
A
#
# COMPACT_ATOMS: atom_id res chain seq x y z
N LEU A 1 17.70 26.21 -15.11
CA LEU A 1 16.29 25.78 -15.13
C LEU A 1 16.14 24.29 -15.46
N VAL A 2 16.62 23.80 -16.61
CA VAL A 2 16.57 22.36 -16.93
C VAL A 2 17.37 21.50 -15.92
N HIS A 3 18.55 21.97 -15.50
CA HIS A 3 19.32 21.32 -14.43
C HIS A 3 18.52 21.24 -13.11
N GLU A 4 17.81 22.31 -12.75
CA GLU A 4 16.94 22.34 -11.56
C GLU A 4 15.79 21.34 -11.67
N CYS A 5 15.13 21.23 -12.84
CA CYS A 5 14.13 20.19 -13.08
C CYS A 5 14.70 18.77 -12.87
N ASN A 6 15.91 18.52 -13.37
CA ASN A 6 16.56 17.21 -13.22
C ASN A 6 16.88 16.89 -11.76
N VAL A 7 17.34 17.87 -10.99
CA VAL A 7 17.60 17.72 -9.55
C VAL A 7 16.29 17.44 -8.81
N GLN A 8 15.25 18.23 -9.03
CA GLN A 8 13.96 18.05 -8.35
C GLN A 8 13.26 16.74 -8.75
N LEU A 9 13.40 16.31 -10.01
CA LEU A 9 12.90 15.02 -10.47
C LEU A 9 13.63 13.85 -9.80
N ALA A 10 14.96 13.95 -9.62
CA ALA A 10 15.73 12.94 -8.90
C ALA A 10 15.30 12.83 -7.43
N LEU A 11 15.09 13.97 -6.76
CA LEU A 11 14.60 14.00 -5.38
C LEU A 11 13.19 13.39 -5.25
N PHE A 12 12.29 13.71 -6.18
CA PHE A 12 10.96 13.14 -6.21
C PHE A 12 10.98 11.62 -6.47
N ARG A 13 11.84 11.16 -7.38
CA ARG A 13 12.05 9.72 -7.62
C ARG A 13 12.57 9.00 -6.39
N ASN A 14 13.55 9.56 -5.69
CA ASN A 14 14.09 8.96 -4.47
C ASN A 14 13.02 8.89 -3.37
N ALA A 15 12.24 9.95 -3.17
CA ALA A 15 11.15 9.94 -2.19
C ALA A 15 10.07 8.89 -2.52
N THR A 16 9.73 8.72 -3.80
CA THR A 16 8.70 7.76 -4.22
C THR A 16 9.14 6.29 -4.13
N GLN A 17 10.45 6.00 -4.10
CA GLN A 17 10.95 4.63 -3.94
C GLN A 17 10.59 4.01 -2.59
N GLY A 18 10.35 4.81 -1.55
CA GLY A 18 9.94 4.30 -0.23
C GLY A 18 8.46 3.93 -0.13
N ILE A 19 7.62 4.34 -1.09
CA ILE A 19 6.17 4.06 -1.08
C ILE A 19 5.94 2.56 -1.27
N GLY A 20 5.04 1.98 -0.47
CA GLY A 20 4.78 0.53 -0.46
C GLY A 20 5.87 -0.31 0.22
N THR A 21 6.90 0.32 0.83
CA THR A 21 7.92 -0.37 1.64
C THR A 21 7.61 -0.23 3.14
N SER A 22 8.42 -0.86 4.00
CA SER A 22 8.34 -0.67 5.46
C SER A 22 8.56 0.77 5.93
N HIS A 23 9.06 1.65 5.05
CA HIS A 23 9.27 3.07 5.32
C HIS A 23 8.10 3.95 4.89
N ASP A 24 7.04 3.38 4.29
CA ASP A 24 5.85 4.12 3.85
C ASP A 24 5.00 4.54 5.06
N GLY A 25 5.30 5.73 5.58
CA GLY A 25 4.57 6.37 6.65
C GLY A 25 4.25 7.84 6.35
N ALA A 26 3.54 8.50 7.28
CA ALA A 26 3.10 9.88 7.13
C ALA A 26 4.25 10.89 6.88
N SER A 27 5.47 10.58 7.36
CA SER A 27 6.65 11.40 7.07
C SER A 27 7.05 11.32 5.61
N LEU A 28 7.23 10.11 5.08
CA LEU A 28 7.59 9.89 3.68
C LEU A 28 6.54 10.45 2.73
N ARG A 29 5.26 10.30 3.05
CA ARG A 29 4.18 10.85 2.22
C ARG A 29 4.22 12.38 2.13
N ARG A 30 4.55 13.06 3.22
CA ARG A 30 4.77 14.52 3.22
C ARG A 30 6.02 14.92 2.42
N GLU A 31 7.06 14.10 2.48
CA GLU A 31 8.28 14.30 1.70
C GLU A 31 8.01 14.15 0.19
N VAL A 32 7.28 13.10 -0.21
CA VAL A 32 6.83 12.87 -1.58
C VAL A 32 5.98 14.03 -2.09
N GLU A 33 5.02 14.51 -1.30
CA GLU A 33 4.23 15.69 -1.68
C GLU A 33 5.08 16.95 -1.85
N THR A 34 6.04 17.17 -0.95
CA THR A 34 6.90 18.35 -0.96
C THR A 34 7.84 18.32 -2.16
N ALA A 35 8.48 17.18 -2.41
CA ALA A 35 9.33 16.96 -3.58
C ALA A 35 8.51 17.06 -4.89
N GLY A 36 7.28 16.54 -4.90
CA GLY A 36 6.38 16.64 -6.05
C GLY A 36 6.00 18.09 -6.38
N ARG A 37 5.64 18.90 -5.37
CA ARG A 37 5.37 20.33 -5.54
C ARG A 37 6.59 21.10 -6.02
N ALA A 38 7.78 20.80 -5.48
CA ALA A 38 9.03 21.42 -5.90
C ALA A 38 9.38 21.09 -7.35
N CYS A 39 9.23 19.81 -7.74
CA CYS A 39 9.42 19.35 -9.11
C CYS A 39 8.45 20.03 -10.09
N LEU A 40 7.17 20.13 -9.73
CA LEU A 40 6.17 20.82 -10.55
C LEU A 40 6.53 22.29 -10.77
N LYS A 41 6.90 23.02 -9.70
CA LYS A 41 7.32 24.43 -9.79
C LYS A 41 8.56 24.61 -10.66
N ALA A 42 9.54 23.71 -10.56
CA ALA A 42 10.74 23.75 -11.40
C ALA A 42 10.37 23.55 -12.88
N CYS A 43 9.47 22.59 -13.18
CA CYS A 43 8.95 22.37 -14.53
C CYS A 43 8.17 23.57 -15.06
N GLU A 44 7.34 24.22 -14.24
CA GLU A 44 6.61 25.43 -14.62
C GLU A 44 7.54 26.61 -14.89
N ALA A 45 8.57 26.80 -14.07
CA ALA A 45 9.59 27.83 -14.27
C ALA A 45 10.38 27.60 -15.57
N ALA A 46 10.79 26.35 -15.84
CA ALA A 46 11.44 25.98 -17.08
C ALA A 46 10.51 26.22 -18.29
N LYS A 47 9.25 25.78 -18.21
CA LYS A 47 8.23 26.05 -19.25
C LYS A 47 8.08 27.54 -19.50
N ASN A 48 7.92 28.36 -18.48
CA ASN A 48 7.68 29.79 -18.62
C ASN A 48 8.91 30.55 -19.17
N CYS A 49 10.11 29.99 -19.06
CA CYS A 49 11.32 30.56 -19.66
C CYS A 49 11.56 30.07 -21.09
N VAL A 50 11.26 28.80 -21.38
CA VAL A 50 11.47 28.17 -22.70
C VAL A 50 10.33 28.53 -23.68
N LEU A 51 9.09 28.69 -23.20
CA LEU A 51 7.90 28.94 -24.05
C LEU A 51 7.82 30.32 -24.70
N PRO A 52 8.33 31.40 -24.10
CA PRO A 52 8.52 32.65 -24.82
C PRO A 52 9.59 32.54 -25.91
N GLN A 53 10.65 31.76 -25.66
CA GLN A 53 11.68 31.47 -26.68
C GLN A 53 11.15 30.53 -27.78
N LEU A 54 10.11 29.71 -27.49
CA LEU A 54 9.35 28.93 -28.49
C LEU A 54 8.73 29.76 -29.60
N ARG A 55 8.52 31.06 -29.38
CA ARG A 55 7.91 31.94 -30.38
C ARG A 55 8.91 32.73 -31.22
N HIS A 56 10.21 32.70 -30.89
CA HIS A 56 11.16 33.65 -31.45
C HIS A 56 12.32 33.09 -32.31
N GLU A 57 12.94 31.90 -32.07
CA GLU A 57 14.13 31.47 -32.86
C GLU A 57 14.36 29.95 -33.03
N GLY A 58 15.19 29.56 -34.03
CA GLY A 58 15.40 28.20 -34.56
C GLY A 58 16.39 27.24 -33.85
N VAL A 59 16.71 26.12 -34.54
CA VAL A 59 17.54 24.90 -34.25
C VAL A 59 17.98 24.57 -32.80
N GLU A 60 18.67 25.45 -32.06
CA GLU A 60 19.06 25.23 -30.65
C GLU A 60 17.87 25.08 -29.71
N PHE A 61 16.79 25.73 -30.11
CA PHE A 61 15.49 25.64 -29.51
C PHE A 61 14.87 24.24 -29.60
N THR A 62 15.00 23.59 -30.76
CA THR A 62 14.48 22.23 -30.99
C THR A 62 15.10 21.25 -29.99
N ARG A 63 16.38 21.41 -29.66
CA ARG A 63 17.08 20.59 -28.67
C ARG A 63 16.49 20.76 -27.26
N HIS A 64 16.25 21.99 -26.82
CA HIS A 64 15.69 22.27 -25.50
C HIS A 64 14.21 21.84 -25.40
N ALA A 65 13.44 22.01 -26.47
CA ALA A 65 12.07 21.53 -26.57
C ALA A 65 12.01 19.98 -26.51
N SER A 66 12.89 19.28 -27.23
CA SER A 66 13.00 17.82 -27.16
C SER A 66 13.39 17.33 -25.76
N GLN A 67 14.31 18.02 -25.08
CA GLN A 67 14.68 17.69 -23.70
C GLN A 67 13.52 17.91 -22.72
N PHE A 68 12.77 19.00 -22.87
CA PHE A 68 11.60 19.29 -22.04
C PHE A 68 10.48 18.27 -22.27
N ILE A 69 10.16 17.94 -23.53
CA ILE A 69 9.20 16.89 -23.89
C ILE A 69 9.63 15.54 -23.28
N GLY A 70 10.92 15.21 -23.35
CA GLY A 70 11.47 14.00 -22.73
C GLY A 70 11.29 13.98 -21.20
N CYS A 71 11.55 15.11 -20.52
CA CYS A 71 11.34 15.22 -19.08
C CYS A 71 9.86 15.03 -18.70
N VAL A 72 8.95 15.68 -19.42
CA VAL A 72 7.50 15.55 -19.17
C VAL A 72 7.02 14.13 -19.47
N ALA A 73 7.49 13.50 -20.55
CA ALA A 73 7.16 12.11 -20.87
C ALA A 73 7.63 11.15 -19.77
N ALA A 74 8.86 11.31 -19.27
CA ALA A 74 9.39 10.51 -18.18
C ALA A 74 8.59 10.70 -16.88
N TYR A 75 8.14 11.93 -16.59
CA TYR A 75 7.30 12.22 -15.44
C TYR A 75 5.93 11.52 -15.53
N VAL A 76 5.28 11.55 -16.70
CA VAL A 76 3.99 10.87 -16.92
C VAL A 76 4.11 9.36 -16.78
N VAL A 77 5.21 8.75 -17.24
CA VAL A 77 5.46 7.31 -17.06
C VAL A 77 5.54 6.95 -15.59
N GLU A 78 6.29 7.71 -14.78
CA GLU A 78 6.37 7.46 -13.34
C GLU A 78 5.04 7.65 -12.62
N MET A 79 4.24 8.66 -12.99
CA MET A 79 2.89 8.83 -12.45
C MET A 79 2.01 7.61 -12.72
N LYS A 80 2.02 7.09 -13.95
CA LYS A 80 1.27 5.88 -14.31
C LYS A 80 1.72 4.67 -13.50
N ARG A 81 3.03 4.52 -13.28
CA ARG A 81 3.59 3.45 -12.43
C ARG A 81 3.12 3.57 -10.98
N CYS A 82 3.12 4.79 -10.42
CA CYS A 82 2.60 5.04 -9.07
C CYS A 82 1.12 4.67 -8.95
N ILE A 83 0.29 5.04 -9.94
CA ILE A 83 -1.14 4.67 -9.96
C ILE A 83 -1.30 3.15 -9.98
N ALA A 84 -0.60 2.45 -10.89
CA ALA A 84 -0.68 0.99 -10.98
C ALA A 84 -0.25 0.29 -9.68
N ASN A 85 0.78 0.80 -9.01
CA ASN A 85 1.20 0.28 -7.71
C ASN A 85 0.13 0.49 -6.63
N MET A 86 -0.50 1.68 -6.59
CA MET A 86 -1.60 1.94 -5.65
C MET A 86 -2.79 1.03 -5.91
N GLU A 87 -3.16 0.80 -7.17
CA GLU A 87 -4.22 -0.15 -7.55
C GLU A 87 -3.89 -1.57 -7.08
N SER A 88 -2.65 -2.03 -7.27
CA SER A 88 -2.20 -3.34 -6.79
C SER A 88 -2.26 -3.46 -5.26
N MET A 89 -1.92 -2.39 -4.53
CA MET A 89 -2.06 -2.35 -3.08
C MET A 89 -3.53 -2.43 -2.64
N LEU A 90 -4.44 -1.75 -3.34
CA LEU A 90 -5.88 -1.81 -3.06
C LEU A 90 -6.43 -3.22 -3.28
N VAL A 91 -6.05 -3.89 -4.37
CA VAL A 91 -6.43 -5.29 -4.63
C VAL A 91 -5.88 -6.22 -3.54
N THR A 92 -4.65 -5.98 -3.09
CA THR A 92 -4.06 -6.77 -1.99
C THR A 92 -4.81 -6.59 -0.68
N LEU A 93 -5.21 -5.35 -0.36
CA LEU A 93 -6.02 -5.05 0.81
C LEU A 93 -7.41 -5.69 0.71
N GLU A 94 -8.06 -5.64 -0.44
CA GLU A 94 -9.36 -6.28 -0.68
C GLU A 94 -9.27 -7.80 -0.50
N ASN A 95 -8.21 -8.43 -0.99
CA ASN A 95 -7.97 -9.85 -0.80
C ASN A 95 -7.73 -10.20 0.67
N LEU A 96 -6.94 -9.39 1.39
CA LEU A 96 -6.71 -9.57 2.83
C LEU A 96 -8.00 -9.44 3.64
N ILE A 97 -8.84 -8.45 3.31
CA ILE A 97 -10.16 -8.26 3.92
C ILE A 97 -11.03 -9.48 3.64
N THR A 98 -11.11 -9.92 2.38
CA THR A 98 -11.88 -11.10 1.97
C THR A 98 -11.43 -12.34 2.75
N VAL A 99 -10.13 -12.63 2.80
CA VAL A 99 -9.59 -13.75 3.56
C VAL A 99 -9.90 -13.61 5.05
N HIS A 100 -9.76 -12.43 5.63
CA HIS A 100 -10.10 -12.20 7.03
C HIS A 100 -11.58 -12.51 7.30
N PHE A 101 -12.51 -12.04 6.47
CA PHE A 101 -13.94 -12.35 6.62
C PHE A 101 -14.27 -13.83 6.36
N SER A 102 -13.65 -14.46 5.35
CA SER A 102 -13.84 -15.89 5.07
C SER A 102 -13.24 -16.81 6.13
N THR A 103 -12.23 -16.35 6.88
CA THR A 103 -11.58 -17.13 7.96
C THR A 103 -12.04 -16.76 9.37
N SER A 104 -12.68 -15.60 9.54
CA SER A 104 -13.24 -15.15 10.83
C SER A 104 -14.65 -15.68 11.10
N GLU A 105 -15.30 -16.32 10.13
CA GLU A 105 -16.32 -17.34 10.43
C GLU A 105 -15.64 -18.57 11.02
N SER A 106 -15.41 -18.49 12.34
CA SER A 106 -14.97 -19.55 13.22
C SER A 106 -15.66 -20.88 12.94
N SER A 107 -14.84 -21.93 12.79
CA SER A 107 -15.22 -23.35 12.91
C SER A 107 -16.31 -23.56 13.99
N PRO A 108 -17.35 -24.40 13.77
CA PRO A 108 -18.48 -24.56 14.71
C PRO A 108 -18.14 -25.19 16.07
N THR A 109 -16.87 -25.30 16.47
CA THR A 109 -16.43 -26.17 17.56
C THR A 109 -16.19 -25.47 18.90
N ASP A 110 -16.17 -24.14 18.99
CA ASP A 110 -15.88 -23.43 20.25
C ASP A 110 -17.10 -22.87 21.00
N LYS A 111 -18.33 -23.20 20.59
CA LYS A 111 -19.55 -22.90 21.38
C LYS A 111 -20.00 -24.07 22.26
N VAL A 112 -19.06 -24.72 22.95
CA VAL A 112 -19.39 -25.51 24.15
C VAL A 112 -18.55 -24.99 25.29
N THR A 113 -19.08 -24.02 26.02
CA THR A 113 -18.53 -23.64 27.33
C THR A 113 -18.65 -24.84 28.26
N PRO A 114 -17.56 -25.38 28.83
CA PRO A 114 -17.68 -26.33 29.92
C PRO A 114 -18.23 -25.57 31.12
N ARG A 115 -19.53 -25.72 31.39
CA ARG A 115 -20.16 -25.17 32.58
C ARG A 115 -19.46 -25.76 33.80
N ARG A 116 -18.62 -24.95 34.44
CA ARG A 116 -17.87 -25.30 35.66
C ARG A 116 -18.88 -25.65 36.77
N ARG A 117 -19.18 -26.93 36.96
CA ARG A 117 -19.94 -27.39 38.13
C ARG A 117 -19.07 -27.10 39.35
N ARG A 118 -19.52 -26.18 40.22
CA ARG A 118 -18.94 -25.99 41.56
C ARG A 118 -18.97 -27.34 42.26
N ALA A 119 -17.80 -27.91 42.52
CA ALA A 119 -17.66 -29.04 43.41
C ALA A 119 -17.80 -28.53 44.85
N THR A 120 -18.99 -28.72 45.42
CA THR A 120 -19.13 -28.85 46.87
C THR A 120 -20.10 -29.99 47.12
N SER A 121 -19.55 -31.12 47.58
CA SER A 121 -20.27 -32.32 48.00
C SER A 121 -21.05 -33.08 46.91
N CYS A 122 -20.52 -34.22 46.48
CA CYS A 122 -21.18 -35.53 46.65
C CYS A 122 -20.35 -36.62 45.96
N ARG A 123 -19.96 -37.64 46.74
CA ARG A 123 -19.30 -38.87 46.29
C ARG A 123 -20.11 -39.59 45.21
N PRO A 124 -19.47 -40.39 44.35
CA PRO A 124 -20.13 -41.06 43.23
C PRO A 124 -20.87 -42.32 43.71
N GLN A 125 -22.17 -42.40 43.50
CA GLN A 125 -22.91 -43.66 43.59
C GLN A 125 -23.05 -44.23 42.18
N CYS A 126 -22.02 -44.96 41.78
CA CYS A 126 -22.01 -45.82 40.60
C CYS A 126 -23.04 -46.95 40.82
N VAL A 127 -24.17 -46.91 40.10
CA VAL A 127 -25.12 -48.02 40.00
C VAL A 127 -24.62 -49.01 38.95
N CYS A 128 -23.55 -49.71 39.30
CA CYS A 128 -23.11 -50.90 38.58
C CYS A 128 -22.75 -51.97 39.61
N SER A 129 -23.76 -52.62 40.18
CA SER A 129 -23.58 -53.83 40.96
C SER A 129 -24.82 -54.71 40.88
N LYS A 130 -24.60 -55.91 40.32
CA LYS A 130 -25.42 -57.13 40.32
C LYS A 130 -26.21 -57.45 39.03
N LEU A 131 -25.49 -57.83 37.98
CA LEU A 131 -25.84 -59.09 37.30
C LEU A 131 -24.92 -60.18 37.85
N LYS A 132 -25.45 -61.03 38.73
CA LYS A 132 -24.85 -62.34 39.05
C LYS A 132 -25.33 -63.33 38.00
N THR A 133 -24.38 -64.04 37.44
CA THR A 133 -24.50 -65.21 36.57
C THR A 133 -25.25 -66.35 37.27
N SER A 134 -26.14 -67.03 36.55
CA SER A 134 -26.36 -68.47 36.73
C SER A 134 -26.68 -69.12 35.39
N TYR A 135 -25.82 -70.06 35.00
CA TYR A 135 -26.10 -71.07 33.97
C TYR A 135 -27.04 -72.11 34.59
N ALA A 136 -28.17 -72.38 33.94
CA ALA A 136 -28.92 -73.64 33.92
C ALA A 136 -29.93 -73.58 32.77
#